data_AF-A0A7J8PXH0-F1
#
_entry.id   AF-A0A7J8PXH0-F1
#
_cell.length_a   1.000
_cell.length_b   1.000
_cell.length_c   1.000
_cell.angle_alpha   90.00
_cell.angle_beta   90.00
_cell.angle_gamma   90.00
#
_symmetry.space_group_name_H-M   'P 1'
#
loop_
_entity.id
_entity.type
_entity.pdbx_description
1 polymer ?
#
loop_
_entity_poly.entity_id
_entity_poly.type
_entity_poly.pdbx_seq_one_letter_code
_entity_poly.pdbx_strand_id
1 'polypeptide(L)'
;MATAMSSAEGAAYKGLQQCIETVMAEVERLLSAEQKATDYRSPDDGMAPDHRPTNACTRVVAYLSRVLEAAFTALEGLNKQAFLTELGNRLYKGLLNHWQKFTFNPSGGLRLKRDITEYGEFVRSFNAPSVDEKFELLGILANVFIVAPESLSSLFEGTPSIRKDAQRFIQLREDYKSAKLASRLSSLWSGSS
;
A
#
# COMPACT_ATOMS: atom_id res chain seq x y z
N MET A 1 24.31 35.77 -6.85
CA MET A 1 24.29 34.45 -7.52
C MET A 1 23.82 33.34 -6.60
N ALA A 2 24.43 33.11 -5.42
CA ALA A 2 24.00 32.07 -4.48
C ALA A 2 22.53 32.17 -4.04
N THR A 3 22.03 33.39 -3.79
CA THR A 3 20.63 33.63 -3.40
C THR A 3 19.62 33.33 -4.51
N ALA A 4 19.94 33.69 -5.75
CA ALA A 4 19.08 33.41 -6.91
C ALA A 4 19.03 31.91 -7.22
N MET A 5 20.16 31.21 -7.12
CA MET A 5 20.24 29.76 -7.32
C MET A 5 19.43 29.01 -6.25
N SER A 6 19.61 29.36 -4.97
CA SER A 6 18.83 28.78 -3.88
C SER A 6 17.33 29.04 -4.02
N SER A 7 16.94 30.25 -4.48
CA SER A 7 15.54 30.56 -4.76
C SER A 7 14.95 29.71 -5.89
N ALA A 8 15.72 29.49 -6.97
CA ALA A 8 15.29 28.67 -8.09
C ALA A 8 15.14 27.19 -7.70
N GLU A 9 16.11 26.65 -6.94
CA GLU A 9 16.04 25.30 -6.39
C GLU A 9 14.81 25.13 -5.48
N GLY A 10 14.56 26.10 -4.60
CA GLY A 10 13.38 26.08 -3.72
C GLY A 10 12.06 26.11 -4.49
N ALA A 11 11.97 26.87 -5.58
CA ALA A 11 10.79 26.91 -6.44
C ALA A 11 10.58 25.58 -7.19
N ALA A 12 11.65 25.01 -7.76
CA ALA A 12 11.60 23.72 -8.44
C ALA A 12 11.17 22.59 -7.49
N TYR A 13 11.75 22.55 -6.29
CA TYR A 13 11.40 21.59 -5.26
C TYR A 13 9.91 21.65 -4.89
N LYS A 14 9.39 22.86 -4.63
CA LYS A 14 7.95 23.07 -4.36
C LYS A 14 7.07 22.62 -5.51
N GLY A 15 7.46 22.91 -6.76
CA GLY A 15 6.75 22.46 -7.95
C GLY A 15 6.66 20.93 -8.02
N LEU A 16 7.77 20.24 -7.79
CA LEU A 16 7.80 18.76 -7.77
C LEU A 16 6.95 18.17 -6.65
N GLN A 17 6.96 18.77 -5.46
CA GLN A 17 6.07 18.36 -4.36
C GLN A 17 4.60 18.50 -4.76
N GLN A 18 4.21 19.63 -5.36
CA GLN A 18 2.85 19.86 -5.81
C GLN A 18 2.43 18.85 -6.90
N CYS A 19 3.35 18.47 -7.79
CA CYS A 19 3.10 17.40 -8.77
C CYS A 19 2.79 16.08 -8.07
N ILE A 20 3.59 15.67 -7.08
CA ILE A 20 3.33 14.43 -6.32
C ILE A 20 1.98 14.52 -5.60
N GLU A 21 1.66 15.65 -4.97
CA GLU A 21 0.37 15.84 -4.30
C GLU A 21 -0.81 15.72 -5.28
N THR A 22 -0.69 16.28 -6.47
CA THR A 22 -1.72 16.21 -7.51
C THR A 22 -1.90 14.77 -8.02
N VAL A 23 -0.78 14.08 -8.27
CA VAL A 23 -0.78 12.66 -8.67
C VAL A 23 -1.46 11.81 -7.60
N MET A 24 -1.11 12.02 -6.33
CA MET A 24 -1.69 11.26 -5.22
C MET A 24 -3.17 11.56 -4.99
N ALA A 25 -3.61 12.81 -5.19
CA ALA A 25 -5.02 13.15 -5.13
C ALA A 25 -5.84 12.38 -6.20
N GLU A 26 -5.29 12.22 -7.41
CA GLU A 26 -5.93 11.43 -8.45
C GLU A 26 -5.92 9.92 -8.11
N VAL A 27 -4.83 9.40 -7.55
CA VAL A 27 -4.78 8.01 -7.03
C VAL A 27 -5.89 7.79 -5.98
N GLU A 28 -6.02 8.70 -5.01
CA GLU A 28 -7.06 8.60 -3.97
C GLU A 28 -8.48 8.66 -4.56
N ARG A 29 -8.68 9.50 -5.58
CA ARG A 29 -9.95 9.60 -6.31
C ARG A 29 -10.28 8.30 -7.05
N LEU A 30 -9.31 7.73 -7.77
CA LEU A 30 -9.47 6.46 -8.50
C LEU A 30 -9.77 5.32 -7.55
N LEU A 31 -9.00 5.19 -6.47
CA LEU A 31 -9.23 4.19 -5.43
C LEU A 31 -10.65 4.33 -4.83
N SER A 32 -11.07 5.54 -4.51
CA SER A 32 -12.40 5.78 -3.91
C SER A 32 -13.56 5.54 -4.88
N ALA A 33 -13.36 5.79 -6.18
CA ALA A 33 -14.39 5.62 -7.19
C ALA A 33 -14.56 4.15 -7.63
N GLU A 34 -13.47 3.37 -7.61
CA GLU A 34 -13.43 2.07 -8.27
C GLU A 34 -13.37 0.88 -7.31
N GLN A 35 -12.85 1.08 -6.09
CA GLN A 35 -12.69 0.00 -5.13
C GLN A 35 -14.01 -0.24 -4.40
N LYS A 36 -14.59 -1.44 -4.57
CA LYS A 36 -15.85 -1.82 -3.92
C LYS A 36 -15.57 -2.63 -2.66
N ALA A 37 -16.45 -2.53 -1.67
CA ALA A 37 -16.35 -3.36 -0.47
C ALA A 37 -16.36 -4.86 -0.78
N THR A 38 -17.12 -5.26 -1.80
CA THR A 38 -17.19 -6.64 -2.29
C THR A 38 -15.88 -7.13 -2.90
N ASP A 39 -14.94 -6.25 -3.23
CA ASP A 39 -13.63 -6.70 -3.74
C ASP A 39 -12.80 -7.40 -2.66
N TYR A 40 -12.96 -6.98 -1.41
CA TYR A 40 -12.24 -7.52 -0.27
C TYR A 40 -13.13 -8.31 0.70
N ARG A 41 -14.42 -8.38 0.40
CA ARG A 41 -15.39 -9.18 1.14
C ARG A 41 -16.41 -9.79 0.19
N SER A 42 -15.92 -10.63 -0.73
CA SER A 42 -16.78 -11.36 -1.65
C SER A 42 -17.72 -12.28 -0.87
N PRO A 43 -19.01 -12.39 -1.26
CA PRO A 43 -19.92 -13.38 -0.70
C PRO A 43 -19.39 -14.79 -0.91
N ASP A 44 -19.70 -15.69 0.03
CA ASP A 44 -19.47 -17.13 -0.16
C ASP A 44 -20.64 -17.71 -0.95
N ASP A 45 -20.57 -17.57 -2.27
CA ASP A 45 -21.59 -18.01 -3.23
C ASP A 45 -21.20 -19.32 -3.94
N GLY A 46 -20.14 -19.99 -3.48
CA GLY A 46 -19.60 -21.21 -4.08
C GLY A 46 -18.79 -20.98 -5.37
N MET A 47 -18.59 -19.73 -5.79
CA MET A 47 -17.74 -19.40 -6.93
C MET A 47 -16.26 -19.41 -6.52
N ALA A 48 -15.40 -19.80 -7.45
CA ALA A 48 -13.96 -19.75 -7.24
C ALA A 48 -13.50 -18.30 -6.96
N PRO A 49 -12.55 -18.08 -6.03
CA PRO A 49 -12.02 -16.75 -5.76
C PRO A 49 -11.43 -16.09 -7.01
N ASP A 50 -11.73 -14.80 -7.23
CA ASP A 50 -11.12 -14.03 -8.32
C ASP A 50 -9.65 -13.72 -7.99
N HIS A 51 -8.74 -14.29 -8.77
CA HIS A 51 -7.29 -14.12 -8.60
C HIS A 51 -6.70 -12.94 -9.38
N ARG A 52 -7.54 -12.16 -10.08
CA ARG A 52 -7.09 -10.96 -10.80
C ARG A 52 -6.99 -9.77 -9.84
N PRO A 53 -6.11 -8.79 -10.15
CA PRO A 53 -6.12 -7.53 -9.43
C PRO A 53 -7.50 -6.86 -9.55
N THR A 54 -7.82 -6.03 -8.57
CA THR A 54 -9.06 -5.27 -8.55
C THR A 54 -9.04 -4.21 -9.65
N ASN A 55 -10.23 -3.79 -10.11
CA ASN A 55 -10.33 -2.76 -11.14
C ASN A 55 -9.65 -1.45 -10.69
N ALA A 56 -9.78 -1.11 -9.40
CA ALA A 56 -9.11 0.04 -8.81
C ALA A 56 -7.58 -0.07 -8.93
N CYS A 57 -7.00 -1.23 -8.60
CA CYS A 57 -5.57 -1.47 -8.77
C CYS A 57 -5.12 -1.29 -10.22
N THR A 58 -5.79 -1.95 -11.17
CA THR A 58 -5.45 -1.81 -12.60
C THR A 58 -5.54 -0.36 -13.08
N ARG A 59 -6.57 0.39 -12.67
CA ARG A 59 -6.72 1.80 -13.06
C ARG A 59 -5.67 2.72 -12.44
N VAL A 60 -5.30 2.50 -11.17
CA VAL A 60 -4.24 3.25 -10.50
C VAL A 60 -2.90 2.99 -11.16
N VAL A 61 -2.55 1.72 -11.43
CA VAL A 61 -1.30 1.37 -12.11
C VAL A 61 -1.25 1.98 -13.50
N ALA A 62 -2.32 1.85 -14.30
CA ALA A 62 -2.37 2.46 -15.63
C ALA A 62 -2.21 3.99 -15.62
N TYR A 63 -2.81 4.67 -14.64
CA TYR A 63 -2.62 6.11 -14.46
C TYR A 63 -1.16 6.45 -14.09
N LEU A 64 -0.61 5.76 -13.09
CA LEU A 64 0.75 6.00 -12.61
C LEU A 64 1.83 5.66 -13.64
N SER A 65 1.63 4.65 -14.49
CA SER A 65 2.53 4.35 -15.60
C SER A 65 2.67 5.52 -16.56
N ARG A 66 1.58 6.23 -16.87
CA ARG A 66 1.63 7.45 -17.72
C ARG A 66 2.37 8.60 -17.03
N VAL A 67 2.21 8.74 -15.71
CA VAL A 67 2.98 9.71 -14.91
C VAL A 67 4.46 9.36 -14.95
N LEU A 68 4.79 8.07 -14.89
CA LEU A 68 6.16 7.57 -14.91
C LEU A 68 6.86 7.90 -16.22
N GLU A 69 6.20 7.72 -17.36
CA GLU A 69 6.73 8.09 -18.69
C GLU A 69 7.13 9.59 -18.74
N ALA A 70 6.28 10.46 -18.20
CA ALA A 70 6.58 11.90 -18.11
C ALA A 70 7.75 12.19 -17.15
N ALA A 71 7.80 11.53 -16.00
CA ALA A 71 8.89 11.72 -15.04
C ALA A 71 10.25 11.24 -15.59
N PHE A 72 10.27 10.14 -16.36
CA PHE A 72 11.50 9.59 -16.95
C PHE A 72 12.10 10.47 -18.05
N THR A 73 11.27 11.27 -18.71
CA THR A 73 11.69 12.20 -19.78
C THR A 73 12.01 13.60 -19.23
N ALA A 74 11.37 14.02 -18.13
CA ALA A 74 11.52 15.37 -17.57
C ALA A 74 12.56 15.48 -16.44
N LEU A 75 12.92 14.36 -15.80
CA LEU A 75 13.86 14.34 -14.67
C LEU A 75 15.06 13.44 -14.93
N GLU A 76 16.21 13.85 -14.40
CA GLU A 76 17.48 13.15 -14.57
C GLU A 76 18.22 12.96 -13.24
N GLY A 77 19.15 12.01 -13.23
CA GLY A 77 20.06 11.74 -12.11
C GLY A 77 19.36 11.64 -10.75
N LEU A 78 19.93 12.32 -9.75
CA LEU A 78 19.45 12.28 -8.37
C LEU A 78 18.07 12.91 -8.18
N ASN A 79 17.69 13.89 -9.01
CA ASN A 79 16.37 14.52 -8.92
C ASN A 79 15.26 13.53 -9.33
N LYS A 80 15.50 12.74 -10.40
CA LYS A 80 14.60 11.65 -10.78
C LYS A 80 14.50 10.62 -9.66
N GLN A 81 15.64 10.18 -9.12
CA GLN A 81 15.65 9.17 -8.06
C GLN A 81 14.89 9.65 -6.81
N ALA A 82 15.10 10.90 -6.38
CA ALA A 82 14.42 11.48 -5.24
C ALA A 82 12.91 11.60 -5.47
N PHE A 83 12.49 12.04 -6.66
CA PHE A 83 11.08 12.14 -7.03
C PHE A 83 10.38 10.79 -7.01
N LEU A 84 10.97 9.76 -7.64
CA LEU A 84 10.38 8.41 -7.69
C LEU A 84 10.34 7.77 -6.30
N THR A 85 11.38 7.96 -5.49
CA THR A 85 11.42 7.47 -4.11
C THR A 85 10.31 8.11 -3.27
N GLU A 86 10.12 9.43 -3.36
CA GLU A 86 9.03 10.12 -2.65
C GLU A 86 7.65 9.70 -3.16
N LEU A 87 7.46 9.57 -4.47
CA LEU A 87 6.20 9.08 -5.05
C LEU A 87 5.87 7.68 -4.54
N GLY A 88 6.83 6.75 -4.53
CA GLY A 88 6.66 5.40 -4.00
C GLY A 88 6.30 5.39 -2.51
N ASN A 89 6.95 6.24 -1.71
CA ASN A 89 6.62 6.41 -0.29
C ASN A 89 5.21 6.95 -0.07
N ARG A 90 4.77 7.91 -0.88
CA ARG A 90 3.42 8.46 -0.82
C ARG A 90 2.37 7.45 -1.25
N LEU A 91 2.65 6.67 -2.30
CA LEU A 91 1.77 5.59 -2.75
C LEU A 91 1.58 4.54 -1.66
N TYR A 92 2.68 4.04 -1.07
CA TYR A 92 2.64 3.12 0.06
C TYR A 92 1.71 3.62 1.19
N LYS A 93 1.91 4.87 1.63
CA LYS A 93 1.09 5.47 2.69
C LYS A 93 -0.37 5.64 2.29
N GLY A 94 -0.62 6.06 1.04
CA GLY A 94 -1.96 6.22 0.49
C GLY A 94 -2.73 4.90 0.44
N LEU A 95 -2.09 3.82 0.00
CA LEU A 95 -2.68 2.47 -0.04
C LEU A 95 -3.01 1.96 1.37
N LEU A 96 -2.09 2.08 2.33
CA LEU A 96 -2.36 1.72 3.72
C LEU A 96 -3.57 2.46 4.30
N ASN A 97 -3.69 3.76 4.03
CA ASN A 97 -4.82 4.56 4.47
C ASN A 97 -6.12 4.16 3.76
N HIS A 98 -6.04 3.79 2.48
CA HIS A 98 -7.20 3.36 1.72
C HIS A 98 -7.75 2.03 2.22
N TRP A 99 -6.90 1.02 2.40
CA TRP A 99 -7.32 -0.32 2.84
C TRP A 99 -7.90 -0.36 4.26
N GLN A 100 -7.52 0.58 5.13
CA GLN A 100 -8.13 0.74 6.46
C GLN A 100 -9.64 1.04 6.43
N LYS A 101 -10.21 1.39 5.27
CA LYS A 101 -11.64 1.64 5.09
C LYS A 101 -12.46 0.37 4.84
N PHE A 102 -11.81 -0.78 4.69
CA PHE A 102 -12.43 -2.04 4.28
C PHE A 102 -12.44 -3.07 5.41
N THR A 103 -13.28 -4.09 5.21
CA THR A 103 -13.28 -5.31 6.00
C THR A 103 -12.93 -6.47 5.07
N PHE A 104 -12.12 -7.40 5.56
CA PHE A 104 -11.53 -8.46 4.75
C PHE A 104 -12.00 -9.83 5.21
N ASN A 105 -12.41 -10.66 4.24
CA ASN A 105 -12.46 -12.11 4.40
C ASN A 105 -11.20 -12.77 3.79
N PRO A 106 -10.95 -14.07 4.01
CA PRO A 106 -9.76 -14.74 3.47
C PRO A 106 -9.61 -14.61 1.95
N SER A 107 -10.70 -14.74 1.21
CA SER A 107 -10.70 -14.53 -0.25
C SER A 107 -10.31 -13.11 -0.65
N GLY A 108 -10.82 -12.10 0.05
CA GLY A 108 -10.43 -10.71 -0.12
C GLY A 108 -8.99 -10.42 0.29
N GLY A 109 -8.46 -11.13 1.29
CA GLY A 109 -7.04 -11.11 1.64
C GLY A 109 -6.14 -11.59 0.49
N LEU A 110 -6.54 -12.67 -0.19
CA LEU A 110 -5.83 -13.14 -1.40
C LEU A 110 -5.91 -12.12 -2.53
N ARG A 111 -7.07 -11.48 -2.71
CA ARG A 111 -7.26 -10.45 -3.74
C ARG A 111 -6.44 -9.19 -3.45
N LEU A 112 -6.36 -8.76 -2.19
CA LEU A 112 -5.45 -7.71 -1.75
C LEU A 112 -3.98 -8.07 -2.00
N LYS A 113 -3.59 -9.33 -1.75
CA LYS A 113 -2.22 -9.79 -2.02
C LYS A 113 -1.86 -9.71 -3.51
N ARG A 114 -2.83 -9.95 -4.40
CA ARG A 114 -2.65 -9.71 -5.85
C ARG A 114 -2.48 -8.22 -6.15
N ASP A 115 -3.31 -7.35 -5.58
CA ASP A 115 -3.16 -5.88 -5.75
C ASP A 115 -1.77 -5.41 -5.29
N ILE A 116 -1.30 -5.88 -4.12
CA ILE A 116 0.04 -5.55 -3.60
C ILE A 116 1.14 -6.03 -4.53
N THR A 117 0.98 -7.21 -5.13
CA THR A 117 1.95 -7.74 -6.11
C THR A 117 2.03 -6.83 -7.33
N GLU A 118 0.89 -6.42 -7.86
CA GLU A 118 0.81 -5.52 -9.02
C GLU A 118 1.44 -4.14 -8.71
N TYR A 119 1.12 -3.55 -7.55
CA TYR A 119 1.75 -2.29 -7.14
C TYR A 119 3.26 -2.46 -6.90
N GLY A 120 3.68 -3.60 -6.34
CA GLY A 120 5.07 -3.94 -6.11
C GLY A 120 5.86 -4.06 -7.42
N GLU A 121 5.29 -4.72 -8.43
CA GLU A 121 5.86 -4.80 -9.78
C GLU A 121 5.99 -3.41 -10.42
N PHE A 122 4.98 -2.56 -10.26
CA PHE A 122 5.03 -1.17 -10.73
C PHE A 122 6.16 -0.37 -10.08
N VAL A 123 6.24 -0.33 -8.74
CA VAL A 123 7.24 0.49 -8.03
C VAL A 123 8.66 -0.04 -8.18
N ARG A 124 8.85 -1.33 -8.50
CA ARG A 124 10.17 -1.91 -8.76
C ARG A 124 10.90 -1.21 -9.92
N SER A 125 10.16 -0.65 -10.86
CA SER A 125 10.72 0.17 -11.95
C SER A 125 11.41 1.46 -11.47
N PHE A 126 11.20 1.86 -10.20
CA PHE A 126 11.76 3.09 -9.63
C PHE A 126 13.21 2.92 -9.20
N ASN A 127 13.70 1.67 -9.11
CA ASN A 127 15.03 1.33 -8.58
C ASN A 127 15.27 1.99 -7.21
N ALA A 128 14.29 1.92 -6.32
CA ALA A 128 14.32 2.53 -4.99
C ALA A 128 14.21 1.42 -3.92
N PRO A 129 15.33 0.85 -3.45
CA PRO A 129 15.32 -0.33 -2.57
C PRO A 129 14.48 -0.18 -1.30
N SER A 130 14.44 1.03 -0.73
CA SER A 130 13.65 1.33 0.46
C SER A 130 12.14 1.38 0.20
N VAL A 131 11.71 1.57 -1.05
CA VAL A 131 10.31 1.44 -1.46
C VAL A 131 9.99 -0.02 -1.74
N ASP A 132 10.89 -0.73 -2.43
CA ASP A 132 10.72 -2.16 -2.73
C ASP A 132 10.51 -2.98 -1.46
N GLU A 133 11.37 -2.77 -0.45
CA GLU A 133 11.27 -3.42 0.86
C GLU A 133 9.90 -3.18 1.52
N LYS A 134 9.35 -1.96 1.40
CA LYS A 134 8.03 -1.64 1.96
C LYS A 134 6.92 -2.45 1.31
N PHE A 135 6.95 -2.63 -0.02
CA PHE A 135 5.94 -3.42 -0.73
C PHE A 135 6.10 -4.92 -0.48
N GLU A 136 7.32 -5.41 -0.28
CA GLU A 136 7.56 -6.78 0.18
C GLU A 136 6.97 -7.03 1.57
N LEU A 137 7.18 -6.09 2.51
CA LEU A 137 6.59 -6.13 3.84
C LEU A 137 5.06 -6.06 3.81
N LEU A 138 4.45 -5.30 2.87
CA LEU A 138 3.00 -5.32 2.65
C LEU A 138 2.51 -6.71 2.23
N GLY A 139 3.27 -7.42 1.40
CA GLY A 139 2.94 -8.79 1.00
C GLY A 139 2.86 -9.74 2.19
N ILE A 140 3.74 -9.56 3.18
CA ILE A 140 3.70 -10.31 4.45
C ILE A 140 2.49 -9.86 5.28
N LEU A 141 2.27 -8.55 5.40
CA LEU A 141 1.13 -7.97 6.14
C LEU A 141 -0.21 -8.47 5.62
N ALA A 142 -0.38 -8.64 4.31
CA ALA A 142 -1.61 -9.16 3.71
C ALA A 142 -1.99 -10.56 4.22
N ASN A 143 -1.00 -11.37 4.64
CA ASN A 143 -1.27 -12.70 5.20
C ASN A 143 -2.10 -12.63 6.50
N VAL A 144 -2.15 -11.48 7.19
CA VAL A 144 -3.06 -11.25 8.32
C VAL A 144 -4.51 -11.60 7.99
N PHE A 145 -4.94 -11.35 6.75
CA PHE A 145 -6.31 -11.61 6.32
C PHE A 145 -6.55 -13.04 5.87
N ILE A 146 -5.49 -13.79 5.59
CA ILE A 146 -5.56 -15.11 4.94
C ILE A 146 -5.42 -16.23 5.97
N VAL A 147 -4.52 -16.08 6.95
CA VAL A 147 -4.21 -17.14 7.91
C VAL A 147 -5.31 -17.31 8.97
N ALA A 148 -5.41 -18.53 9.51
CA ALA A 148 -6.28 -18.82 10.64
C ALA A 148 -5.89 -17.97 11.88
N PRO A 149 -6.85 -17.63 12.77
CA PRO A 149 -6.59 -16.89 14.01
C PRO A 149 -5.41 -17.40 14.83
N GLU A 150 -5.23 -18.72 14.89
CA GLU A 150 -4.20 -19.41 15.65
C GLU A 150 -2.78 -19.18 15.09
N SER A 151 -2.68 -18.87 13.79
CA SER A 151 -1.41 -18.65 13.09
C SER A 151 -0.98 -17.17 13.04
N LEU A 152 -1.79 -16.25 13.57
CA LEU A 152 -1.48 -14.82 13.54
C LEU A 152 -0.22 -14.48 14.34
N SER A 153 -0.01 -15.09 15.51
CA SER A 153 1.15 -14.81 16.37
C SER A 153 2.46 -15.10 15.64
N SER A 154 2.56 -16.26 14.98
CA SER A 154 3.77 -16.70 14.28
C SER A 154 4.13 -15.81 13.08
N LEU A 155 3.16 -15.12 12.48
CA LEU A 155 3.41 -14.24 11.34
C LEU A 155 4.36 -13.09 11.70
N PHE A 156 4.42 -12.68 12.97
CA PHE A 156 5.19 -11.52 13.43
C PHE A 156 6.52 -11.87 14.09
N GLU A 157 6.81 -13.15 14.30
CA GLU A 157 8.04 -13.60 14.97
C GLU A 157 9.29 -13.22 14.16
N GLY A 158 9.23 -13.32 12.82
CA GLY A 158 10.34 -12.98 11.92
C GLY A 158 10.35 -11.55 11.39
N THR A 159 9.30 -10.75 11.63
CA THR A 159 9.16 -9.40 11.06
C THR A 159 8.60 -8.41 12.10
N PRO A 160 9.40 -8.00 13.11
CA PRO A 160 8.91 -7.14 14.18
C PRO A 160 8.48 -5.74 13.70
N SER A 161 9.05 -5.25 12.59
CA SER A 161 8.76 -3.92 12.04
C SER A 161 7.31 -3.73 11.62
N ILE A 162 6.61 -4.79 11.21
CA ILE A 162 5.21 -4.70 10.75
C ILE A 162 4.19 -4.79 11.88
N ARG A 163 4.58 -5.06 13.13
CA ARG A 163 3.64 -5.31 14.24
C ARG A 163 2.63 -4.17 14.44
N LYS A 164 3.08 -2.93 14.35
CA LYS A 164 2.21 -1.76 14.55
C LYS A 164 1.13 -1.66 13.47
N ASP A 165 1.49 -1.89 12.21
CA ASP A 165 0.54 -1.89 11.10
C ASP A 165 -0.35 -3.13 11.16
N ALA A 166 0.21 -4.28 11.52
CA ALA A 166 -0.53 -5.52 11.71
C ALA A 166 -1.61 -5.42 12.79
N GLN A 167 -1.33 -4.75 13.92
CA GLN A 167 -2.33 -4.53 14.96
C GLN A 167 -3.56 -3.78 14.42
N ARG A 168 -3.35 -2.80 13.53
CA ARG A 168 -4.44 -2.06 12.88
C ARG A 168 -5.16 -2.94 11.85
N PHE A 169 -4.41 -3.68 11.04
CA PHE A 169 -4.96 -4.51 9.97
C PHE A 169 -5.74 -5.72 10.49
N ILE A 170 -5.33 -6.33 11.60
CA ILE A 170 -6.06 -7.44 12.23
C ILE A 170 -7.50 -7.02 12.60
N GLN A 171 -7.71 -5.77 13.01
CA GLN A 171 -9.04 -5.24 13.34
C GLN A 171 -9.99 -5.18 12.13
N LEU A 172 -9.43 -5.23 10.91
CA LEU A 172 -10.18 -5.19 9.66
C LEU A 172 -10.61 -6.59 9.19
N ARG A 173 -10.21 -7.67 9.87
CA ARG A 173 -10.70 -9.02 9.57
C ARG A 173 -12.18 -9.14 9.89
N GLU A 174 -12.94 -9.82 9.04
CA GLU A 174 -14.37 -10.03 9.28
C GLU A 174 -14.65 -10.88 10.53
N ASP A 175 -13.74 -11.78 10.88
CA ASP A 175 -13.84 -12.66 12.04
C ASP A 175 -13.24 -12.06 13.31
N TYR A 176 -12.80 -10.79 13.28
CA TYR A 176 -12.11 -10.15 14.41
C TYR A 176 -12.89 -10.28 15.74
N LYS A 177 -14.21 -10.04 15.69
CA LYS A 177 -15.10 -10.13 16.85
C LYS A 177 -15.45 -11.58 17.20
N SER A 178 -15.83 -12.40 16.22
CA SER A 178 -16.27 -13.78 16.45
C SER A 178 -15.13 -14.68 16.96
N ALA A 179 -13.91 -14.49 16.46
CA ALA A 179 -12.71 -15.19 16.91
C ALA A 179 -12.09 -14.61 18.20
N LYS A 180 -12.63 -13.49 18.72
CA LYS A 180 -12.13 -12.78 19.92
C LYS A 180 -10.64 -12.43 19.80
N LEU A 181 -10.22 -11.88 18.65
CA LEU A 181 -8.80 -11.65 18.35
C LEU A 181 -8.14 -10.63 19.30
N ALA A 182 -8.89 -9.64 19.79
CA ALA A 182 -8.40 -8.66 20.76
C ALA A 182 -7.81 -9.33 22.02
N SER A 183 -8.53 -10.29 22.60
CA SER A 183 -8.06 -11.01 23.80
C SER A 183 -6.94 -11.99 23.48
N ARG A 184 -7.05 -12.73 22.36
CA ARG A 184 -6.06 -13.74 21.96
C ARG A 184 -4.67 -13.15 21.69
N LEU A 185 -4.63 -11.94 21.16
CA LEU A 185 -3.40 -11.29 20.73
C LEU A 185 -2.93 -10.19 21.71
N SER A 186 -3.60 -10.01 22.84
CA SER A 186 -3.29 -8.96 23.83
C SER A 186 -1.81 -8.97 24.26
N SER A 187 -1.22 -10.15 24.47
CA SER A 187 0.18 -10.33 24.86
C SER A 187 1.19 -9.98 23.76
N LEU A 188 0.78 -10.02 22.49
CA LEU A 188 1.66 -9.64 21.37
C LEU A 188 1.85 -8.13 21.27
N TRP A 189 0.86 -7.36 21.72
CA TRP A 189 0.86 -5.89 21.62
C TRP A 189 1.43 -5.21 22.86
N SER A 190 1.40 -5.87 24.02
CA SER A 190 1.86 -5.31 25.30
C SER A 190 3.37 -4.99 25.37
N GLY A 191 4.17 -5.47 24.41
CA GLY A 191 5.62 -5.19 24.33
C GLY A 191 6.01 -4.01 23.43
N SER A 192 5.05 -3.22 22.93
CA SER A 192 5.32 -2.13 21.96
C SER A 192 5.24 -0.71 22.56
N SER A 193 5.45 -0.58 23.87
CA SER A 193 5.51 0.72 24.58
C SER A 193 6.90 1.35 24.48
#